data_AF-A0A098LHV2-F1
#
_entry.id   AF-A0A098LHV2-F1
#
_cell.length_a   1.000
_cell.length_b   1.000
_cell.length_c   1.000
_cell.angle_alpha   90.00
_cell.angle_beta   90.00
_cell.angle_gamma   90.00
#
_symmetry.space_group_name_H-M   'P 1'
#
loop_
_entity.id
_entity.type
_entity.pdbx_description
1 polymer ?
#
loop_
_entity_poly.entity_id
_entity_poly.type
_entity_poly.pdbx_seq_one_letter_code
_entity_poly.pdbx_strand_id
1 'polypeptide(L)'
;MNLGVNMGLFNLKKKSVRDRFKEKTIYSIGTFTGDLGRGLFAGFIGTAAMSFSQMLEMKITKRKGNDTPLQAVGKVLGIPVLDLMPVMKLLLKEKLVNIIHYAYGTAWGGVRGVIGATGLKGPLADAIHFSSVLGTELVMLPKLHLAPPVKKWDAQSISVSGVHHIVYALVSGVVFDLLKSGRKR
;
A
#
# COMPACT_ATOMS: atom_id res chain seq x y z
N MET A 1 -53.84 8.06 -48.84
CA MET A 1 -52.46 7.69 -48.45
C MET A 1 -52.13 8.44 -47.17
N ASN A 2 -51.83 7.70 -46.10
CA ASN A 2 -51.72 8.19 -44.73
C ASN A 2 -50.26 8.56 -44.44
N LEU A 3 -49.93 9.84 -44.27
CA LEU A 3 -48.61 10.33 -43.85
C LEU A 3 -48.62 10.54 -42.32
N GLY A 4 -48.48 9.43 -41.58
CA GLY A 4 -48.29 9.47 -40.14
C GLY A 4 -46.82 9.76 -39.80
N VAL A 5 -46.47 11.03 -39.60
CA VAL A 5 -45.18 11.42 -39.01
C VAL A 5 -45.21 11.03 -37.54
N ASN A 6 -44.54 9.93 -37.19
CA ASN A 6 -44.33 9.51 -35.82
C ASN A 6 -43.25 10.39 -35.19
N MET A 7 -43.66 11.54 -34.67
CA MET A 7 -42.81 12.48 -33.95
C MET A 7 -42.60 11.94 -32.53
N GLY A 8 -41.71 10.94 -32.41
CA GLY A 8 -41.23 10.40 -31.15
C GLY A 8 -40.51 11.48 -30.36
N LEU A 9 -41.27 12.21 -29.54
CA LEU A 9 -40.75 13.11 -28.51
C LEU A 9 -39.74 12.35 -27.65
N PHE A 10 -38.48 12.74 -27.78
CA PHE A 10 -37.41 12.41 -26.85
C PHE A 10 -37.82 12.82 -25.43
N ASN A 11 -38.35 11.88 -24.66
CA ASN A 11 -38.70 12.07 -23.26
C ASN A 11 -37.41 11.99 -22.43
N LEU A 12 -36.61 13.04 -22.46
CA LEU A 12 -35.49 13.25 -21.53
C LEU A 12 -36.08 13.64 -20.17
N LYS A 13 -36.55 12.63 -19.41
CA LYS A 13 -37.02 12.80 -18.03
C LYS A 13 -35.89 13.43 -17.21
N LYS A 14 -36.00 14.73 -16.90
CA LYS A 14 -34.99 15.51 -16.17
C LYS A 14 -34.82 14.87 -14.78
N LYS A 15 -33.71 14.17 -14.53
CA LYS A 15 -33.42 13.50 -13.24
C LYS A 15 -33.62 14.49 -12.07
N SER A 16 -34.17 14.03 -10.95
CA SER A 16 -34.30 14.85 -9.75
C SER A 16 -32.92 15.25 -9.20
N VAL A 17 -32.84 16.34 -8.44
CA VAL A 17 -31.63 16.70 -7.66
C VAL A 17 -31.20 15.52 -6.78
N ARG A 18 -32.17 14.80 -6.19
CA ARG A 18 -31.92 13.62 -5.35
C ARG A 18 -31.30 12.47 -6.15
N ASP A 19 -31.75 12.24 -7.37
CA ASP A 19 -31.25 11.15 -8.24
C ASP A 19 -29.83 11.46 -8.69
N ARG A 20 -29.54 12.71 -9.06
CA ARG A 20 -28.17 13.16 -9.38
C ARG A 20 -27.23 13.01 -8.20
N PHE A 21 -27.70 13.35 -6.99
CA PHE A 21 -26.90 13.21 -5.77
C PHE A 21 -26.58 11.74 -5.44
N LYS A 22 -27.58 10.85 -5.55
CA LYS A 22 -27.40 9.41 -5.37
C LYS A 22 -26.40 8.83 -6.38
N GLU A 23 -26.53 9.18 -7.65
CA GLU A 23 -25.64 8.71 -8.73
C GLU A 23 -24.21 9.20 -8.53
N LYS A 24 -24.01 10.47 -8.19
CA LYS A 24 -22.69 11.03 -7.85
C LYS A 24 -22.07 10.32 -6.65
N THR A 25 -22.86 10.01 -5.63
CA THR A 25 -22.39 9.32 -4.42
C THR A 25 -21.97 7.88 -4.73
N ILE A 26 -22.80 7.12 -5.45
CA ILE A 26 -22.51 5.74 -5.86
C ILE A 26 -21.25 5.70 -6.74
N TYR A 27 -21.15 6.63 -7.69
CA TYR A 27 -19.95 6.75 -8.53
C TYR A 27 -18.71 7.05 -7.70
N SER A 28 -18.79 8.02 -6.77
CA SER A 28 -17.67 8.41 -5.90
C SER A 28 -17.19 7.25 -5.01
N ILE A 29 -18.12 6.48 -4.44
CA ILE A 29 -17.79 5.29 -3.63
C ILE A 29 -17.15 4.22 -4.54
N GLY A 30 -17.72 3.97 -5.72
CA GLY A 30 -17.17 3.00 -6.67
C GLY A 30 -15.77 3.37 -7.15
N THR A 31 -15.49 4.65 -7.38
CA THR A 31 -14.13 5.12 -7.72
C THR A 31 -13.17 4.95 -6.56
N PHE A 32 -13.58 5.33 -5.34
CA PHE A 32 -12.75 5.21 -4.15
C PHE A 32 -12.40 3.75 -3.83
N THR A 33 -13.39 2.86 -3.75
CA THR A 33 -13.15 1.43 -3.48
C THR A 33 -12.29 0.81 -4.57
N GLY A 34 -12.50 1.20 -5.83
CA GLY A 34 -11.64 0.78 -6.93
C GLY A 34 -10.19 1.26 -6.78
N ASP A 35 -9.98 2.49 -6.36
CA ASP A 35 -8.63 3.02 -6.10
C ASP A 35 -7.99 2.33 -4.89
N LEU A 36 -8.74 2.07 -3.82
CA LEU A 36 -8.25 1.32 -2.66
C LEU A 36 -7.79 -0.09 -3.06
N GLY A 37 -8.60 -0.83 -3.84
CA GLY A 37 -8.27 -2.17 -4.31
C GLY A 37 -7.03 -2.20 -5.21
N ARG A 38 -6.90 -1.24 -6.14
CA ARG A 38 -5.67 -1.07 -6.95
C ARG A 38 -4.46 -0.78 -6.07
N GLY A 39 -4.64 0.06 -5.05
CA GLY A 39 -3.63 0.38 -4.07
C GLY A 39 -3.13 -0.86 -3.35
N LEU A 40 -4.03 -1.66 -2.77
CA LEU A 40 -3.68 -2.91 -2.07
C LEU A 40 -2.86 -3.85 -2.97
N PHE A 41 -3.33 -4.09 -4.20
CA PHE A 41 -2.61 -4.92 -5.16
C PHE A 41 -1.23 -4.34 -5.52
N ALA A 42 -1.16 -3.02 -5.73
CA ALA A 42 0.12 -2.35 -5.99
C ALA A 42 1.08 -2.42 -4.79
N GLY A 43 0.58 -2.38 -3.56
CA GLY A 43 1.35 -2.60 -2.33
C GLY A 43 1.90 -4.02 -2.25
N PHE A 44 1.10 -5.02 -2.61
CA PHE A 44 1.55 -6.41 -2.68
C PHE A 44 2.72 -6.58 -3.67
N ILE A 45 2.61 -6.02 -4.88
CA ILE A 45 3.68 -6.07 -5.89
C ILE A 45 4.91 -5.28 -5.43
N GLY A 46 4.72 -4.09 -4.84
CA GLY A 46 5.80 -3.30 -4.27
C GLY A 46 6.55 -4.05 -3.16
N THR A 47 5.82 -4.81 -2.33
CA THR A 47 6.41 -5.65 -1.28
C THR A 47 7.28 -6.75 -1.87
N ALA A 48 6.79 -7.43 -2.92
CA ALA A 48 7.59 -8.44 -3.61
C ALA A 48 8.88 -7.85 -4.21
N ALA A 49 8.80 -6.66 -4.80
CA ALA A 49 9.98 -5.97 -5.34
C ALA A 49 10.98 -5.55 -4.25
N MET A 50 10.47 -5.04 -3.11
CA MET A 50 11.29 -4.71 -1.95
C MET A 50 11.97 -5.95 -1.38
N SER A 51 11.25 -7.06 -1.22
CA SER A 51 11.82 -8.33 -0.75
C SER A 51 12.90 -8.84 -1.69
N PHE A 52 12.71 -8.74 -3.01
CA PHE A 52 13.76 -9.08 -3.98
C PHE A 52 15.00 -8.17 -3.84
N SER A 53 14.79 -6.86 -3.67
CA SER A 53 15.87 -5.90 -3.39
C SER A 53 16.64 -6.25 -2.12
N GLN A 54 15.94 -6.61 -1.04
CA GLN A 54 16.55 -7.07 0.22
C GLN A 54 17.31 -8.38 0.05
N MET A 55 16.79 -9.34 -0.71
CA MET A 55 17.48 -10.58 -1.01
C MET A 55 18.82 -10.33 -1.73
N LEU A 56 18.83 -9.42 -2.70
CA LEU A 56 20.06 -9.03 -3.40
C LEU A 56 21.05 -8.34 -2.46
N GLU A 57 20.58 -7.40 -1.64
CA GLU A 57 21.41 -6.73 -0.63
C GLU A 57 22.04 -7.74 0.33
N MET A 58 21.24 -8.60 0.96
CA MET A 58 21.73 -9.60 1.92
C MET A 58 22.71 -10.58 1.28
N LYS A 59 22.53 -10.93 0.00
CA LYS A 59 23.46 -11.80 -0.72
C LYS A 59 24.81 -11.12 -0.94
N ILE A 60 24.82 -9.80 -1.21
CA ILE A 60 26.03 -9.01 -1.42
C ILE A 60 26.73 -8.72 -0.09
N THR A 61 25.99 -8.32 0.94
CA THR A 61 26.52 -7.90 2.24
C THR A 61 26.74 -9.06 3.22
N LYS A 62 26.23 -10.26 2.90
CA LYS A 62 26.21 -11.45 3.77
C LYS A 62 25.50 -11.22 5.11
N ARG A 63 24.64 -10.21 5.20
CA ARG A 63 23.85 -9.89 6.39
C ARG A 63 22.74 -10.92 6.59
N LYS A 64 22.43 -11.27 7.84
CA LYS A 64 21.26 -12.12 8.18
C LYS A 64 19.97 -11.30 8.21
N GLY A 65 18.85 -11.98 7.94
CA GLY A 65 17.50 -11.40 8.09
C GLY A 65 17.20 -10.99 9.54
N ASN A 66 16.21 -10.12 9.73
CA ASN A 66 15.86 -9.54 11.03
C ASN A 66 14.39 -9.84 11.39
N ASP A 67 14.15 -10.24 12.63
CA ASP A 67 12.82 -10.59 13.18
C ASP A 67 12.03 -9.38 13.70
N THR A 68 12.51 -8.15 13.48
CA THR A 68 11.87 -6.91 13.92
C THR A 68 10.38 -6.81 13.57
N PRO A 69 9.89 -7.23 12.37
CA PRO A 69 8.46 -7.21 12.07
C PRO A 69 7.62 -8.03 13.07
N LEU A 70 8.14 -9.17 13.53
CA LEU A 70 7.45 -10.06 14.45
C LEU A 70 7.40 -9.47 15.86
N GLN A 71 8.49 -8.83 16.29
CA GLN A 71 8.54 -8.10 17.56
C GLN A 71 7.59 -6.90 17.57
N ALA A 72 7.49 -6.18 16.45
CA ALA A 72 6.56 -5.05 16.30
C ALA A 72 5.11 -5.49 16.46
N VAL A 73 4.71 -6.58 15.77
CA VAL A 73 3.36 -7.15 15.92
C VAL A 73 3.09 -7.55 17.37
N GLY A 74 4.03 -8.25 18.01
CA GLY A 74 3.87 -8.66 19.41
C GLY A 74 3.68 -7.48 20.36
N LYS A 75 4.50 -6.42 20.20
CA LYS A 75 4.39 -5.22 21.04
C LYS A 75 3.10 -4.42 20.78
N VAL A 76 2.66 -4.31 19.53
CA VAL A 76 1.41 -3.62 19.19
C VAL A 76 0.19 -4.37 19.69
N LEU A 77 0.18 -5.70 19.58
CA LEU A 77 -0.94 -6.54 20.03
C LEU A 77 -0.91 -6.85 21.53
N GLY A 78 0.17 -6.51 22.23
CA GLY A 78 0.37 -6.90 23.64
C GLY A 78 0.52 -8.40 23.84
N ILE A 79 0.82 -9.15 22.78
CA ILE A 79 0.98 -10.60 22.82
C ILE A 79 2.48 -10.90 22.70
N PRO A 80 3.05 -11.72 23.59
CA PRO A 80 4.41 -12.18 23.44
C PRO A 80 4.45 -13.29 22.38
N VAL A 81 4.29 -12.90 21.11
CA VAL A 81 4.24 -13.84 19.97
C VAL A 81 5.49 -14.73 19.94
N LEU A 82 6.65 -14.16 20.31
CA LEU A 82 7.94 -14.84 20.49
C LEU A 82 7.99 -15.83 21.65
N ASP A 83 7.24 -15.60 22.73
CA ASP A 83 7.25 -16.51 23.88
C ASP A 83 6.28 -17.68 23.67
N LEU A 84 5.33 -17.56 22.73
CA LEU A 84 4.48 -18.65 22.25
C LEU A 84 5.19 -19.54 21.20
N MET A 85 6.35 -19.12 20.70
CA MET A 85 7.13 -19.82 19.66
C MET A 85 8.05 -20.99 20.07
N PRO A 86 8.32 -21.35 21.34
CA PRO A 86 9.16 -22.51 21.67
C PRO A 86 8.69 -23.85 21.07
N VAL A 87 7.41 -23.93 20.65
CA VAL A 87 6.79 -25.11 20.04
C VAL A 87 6.84 -25.09 18.49
N MET A 88 7.16 -23.94 17.87
CA MET A 88 7.13 -23.76 16.41
C MET A 88 8.55 -23.83 15.80
N LYS A 89 8.72 -24.72 14.80
CA LYS A 89 9.97 -24.89 14.03
C LYS A 89 10.41 -23.57 13.36
N LEU A 90 11.72 -23.39 13.18
CA LEU A 90 12.34 -22.22 12.52
C LEU A 90 11.68 -21.85 11.17
N LEU A 91 11.31 -22.87 10.38
CA LEU A 91 10.62 -22.70 9.09
C LEU A 91 9.26 -21.98 9.21
N LEU A 92 8.56 -22.13 10.33
CA LEU A 92 7.26 -21.49 10.55
C LEU A 92 7.43 -20.02 10.95
N LYS A 93 8.52 -19.70 11.66
CA LYS A 93 8.90 -18.32 12.03
C LYS A 93 9.20 -17.48 10.79
N GLU A 94 10.03 -17.98 9.87
CA GLU A 94 10.34 -17.26 8.62
C GLU A 94 9.09 -17.03 7.77
N LYS A 95 8.22 -18.05 7.65
CA LYS A 95 6.92 -17.90 6.97
C LYS A 95 6.07 -16.82 7.61
N LEU A 96 5.99 -16.78 8.94
CA LEU A 96 5.18 -15.80 9.66
C LEU A 96 5.73 -14.37 9.50
N VAL A 97 7.06 -14.20 9.57
CA VAL A 97 7.71 -12.91 9.29
C VAL A 97 7.37 -12.44 7.88
N ASN A 98 7.45 -13.31 6.88
CA ASN A 98 7.08 -12.98 5.51
C ASN A 98 5.60 -12.65 5.37
N ILE A 99 4.70 -13.41 5.99
CA ILE A 99 3.26 -13.12 5.98
C ILE A 99 2.99 -11.73 6.56
N ILE A 100 3.58 -11.40 7.71
CA ILE A 100 3.44 -10.08 8.34
C ILE A 100 3.98 -8.99 7.41
N HIS A 101 5.15 -9.22 6.79
CA HIS A 101 5.75 -8.26 5.88
C HIS A 101 4.88 -7.99 4.64
N TYR A 102 4.37 -9.05 4.01
CA TYR A 102 3.45 -8.95 2.88
C TYR A 102 2.12 -8.34 3.26
N ALA A 103 1.54 -8.68 4.41
CA ALA A 103 0.30 -8.09 4.89
C ALA A 103 0.48 -6.58 5.16
N TYR A 104 1.55 -6.21 5.84
CA TYR A 104 1.89 -4.82 6.15
C TYR A 104 2.12 -4.00 4.88
N GLY A 105 2.95 -4.49 3.95
CA GLY A 105 3.21 -3.81 2.69
C GLY A 105 1.99 -3.78 1.75
N THR A 106 1.11 -4.78 1.78
CA THR A 106 -0.18 -4.72 1.08
C THR A 106 -1.08 -3.63 1.65
N ALA A 107 -1.18 -3.54 2.98
CA ALA A 107 -1.97 -2.51 3.65
C ALA A 107 -1.47 -1.09 3.33
N TRP A 108 -0.15 -0.86 3.29
CA TRP A 108 0.43 0.41 2.86
C TRP A 108 0.12 0.76 1.40
N GLY A 109 -0.02 -0.23 0.52
CA GLY A 109 -0.54 -0.02 -0.82
C GLY A 109 -1.93 0.61 -0.82
N GLY A 110 -2.77 0.25 0.15
CA GLY A 110 -4.06 0.89 0.37
C GLY A 110 -3.94 2.42 0.55
N VAL A 111 -2.90 2.88 1.26
CA VAL A 111 -2.59 4.31 1.39
C VAL A 111 -2.23 4.94 0.05
N ARG A 112 -1.46 4.26 -0.81
CA ARG A 112 -1.25 4.72 -2.20
C ARG A 112 -2.55 4.84 -2.99
N GLY A 113 -3.49 3.92 -2.74
CA GLY A 113 -4.86 3.98 -3.28
C GLY A 113 -5.62 5.21 -2.79
N VAL A 114 -5.59 5.50 -1.49
CA VAL A 114 -6.19 6.71 -0.90
C VAL A 114 -5.58 7.98 -1.48
N ILE A 115 -4.25 8.06 -1.59
CA ILE A 115 -3.55 9.17 -2.26
C ILE A 115 -4.05 9.31 -3.70
N GLY A 116 -4.15 8.21 -4.44
CA GLY A 116 -4.65 8.20 -5.82
C GLY A 116 -6.13 8.56 -5.97
N ALA A 117 -6.94 8.38 -4.92
CA ALA A 117 -8.34 8.80 -4.90
C ALA A 117 -8.50 10.33 -4.79
N THR A 118 -7.48 11.03 -4.27
CA THR A 118 -7.44 12.51 -4.26
C THR A 118 -7.14 13.13 -5.64
N GLY A 119 -6.75 12.30 -6.61
CA GLY A 119 -6.34 12.73 -7.95
C GLY A 119 -4.83 12.89 -8.13
N LEU A 120 -4.04 12.76 -7.06
CA LEU A 120 -2.57 12.74 -7.13
C LEU A 120 -2.05 11.50 -7.86
N LYS A 121 -0.99 11.68 -8.65
CA LYS A 121 -0.33 10.62 -9.44
C LYS A 121 1.15 10.95 -9.69
N GLY A 122 1.91 9.98 -10.19
CA GLY A 122 3.31 10.15 -10.55
C GLY A 122 4.21 10.55 -9.37
N PRO A 123 5.32 11.25 -9.61
CA PRO A 123 6.39 11.46 -8.63
C PRO A 123 5.92 12.10 -7.31
N LEU A 124 4.95 13.02 -7.36
CA LEU A 124 4.42 13.65 -6.15
C LEU A 124 3.66 12.66 -5.26
N ALA A 125 2.82 11.81 -5.87
CA ALA A 125 2.10 10.77 -5.12
C ALA A 125 3.06 9.74 -4.53
N ASP A 126 4.12 9.41 -5.27
CA ASP A 126 5.12 8.44 -4.85
C ASP A 126 6.00 8.98 -3.71
N ALA A 127 6.35 10.27 -3.75
CA ALA A 127 7.05 10.94 -2.66
C ALA A 127 6.20 10.95 -1.37
N ILE A 128 4.92 11.29 -1.46
CA ILE A 128 4.00 11.25 -0.30
C ILE A 128 3.88 9.82 0.26
N HIS A 129 3.73 8.83 -0.63
CA HIS A 129 3.63 7.43 -0.23
C HIS A 129 4.93 6.95 0.45
N PHE A 130 6.08 7.21 -0.16
CA PHE A 130 7.40 6.93 0.41
C PHE A 130 7.57 7.56 1.80
N SER A 131 7.32 8.86 1.92
CA SER A 131 7.45 9.58 3.20
C SER A 131 6.49 9.03 4.26
N SER A 132 5.31 8.55 3.88
CA SER A 132 4.35 7.95 4.81
C SER A 132 4.85 6.62 5.38
N VAL A 133 5.36 5.74 4.51
CA VAL A 133 5.84 4.41 4.92
C VAL A 133 7.15 4.53 5.71
N LEU A 134 8.14 5.23 5.17
CA LEU A 134 9.43 5.44 5.84
C LEU A 134 9.25 6.26 7.13
N GLY A 135 8.45 7.34 7.08
CA GLY A 135 8.17 8.15 8.25
C GLY A 135 7.54 7.34 9.39
N THR A 136 6.69 6.36 9.06
CA THR A 136 6.14 5.45 10.06
C THR A 136 7.21 4.58 10.71
N GLU A 137 8.16 4.04 9.94
CA GLU A 137 9.29 3.29 10.50
C GLU A 137 10.10 4.14 11.48
N LEU A 138 10.47 5.36 11.05
CA LEU A 138 11.29 6.29 11.82
C LEU A 138 10.64 6.72 13.14
N VAL A 139 9.30 6.68 13.23
CA VAL A 139 8.55 7.04 14.44
C VAL A 139 8.20 5.80 15.29
N MET A 140 7.74 4.72 14.67
CA MET A 140 7.20 3.56 15.37
C MET A 140 8.30 2.66 15.94
N LEU A 141 9.41 2.43 15.22
CA LEU A 141 10.47 1.56 15.75
C LEU A 141 11.09 2.11 17.05
N PRO A 142 11.38 3.42 17.18
CA PRO A 142 11.83 3.98 18.44
C PRO A 142 10.79 3.92 19.55
N LYS A 143 9.51 4.24 19.25
CA LYS A 143 8.42 4.18 20.24
C LYS A 143 8.20 2.77 20.77
N LEU A 144 8.35 1.77 19.92
CA LEU A 144 8.25 0.37 20.30
C LEU A 144 9.54 -0.16 20.92
N HIS A 145 10.60 0.64 21.10
CA HIS A 145 11.90 0.20 21.60
C HIS A 145 12.46 -0.98 20.77
N LEU A 146 12.34 -0.88 19.44
CA LEU A 146 12.87 -1.85 18.47
C LEU A 146 14.08 -1.33 17.70
N ALA A 147 14.27 -0.01 17.70
CA ALA A 147 15.46 0.66 17.20
C ALA A 147 15.73 1.93 18.04
N PRO A 148 16.97 2.43 18.12
CA PRO A 148 17.21 3.75 18.70
C PRO A 148 16.60 4.85 17.81
N PRO A 149 16.48 6.10 18.28
CA PRO A 149 16.08 7.23 17.43
C PRO A 149 17.01 7.35 16.21
N VAL A 150 16.46 7.77 15.05
CA VAL A 150 17.18 7.80 13.76
C VAL A 150 18.50 8.58 13.81
N LYS A 151 18.62 9.60 14.68
CA LYS A 151 19.85 10.36 14.90
C LYS A 151 21.03 9.52 15.41
N LYS A 152 20.77 8.31 15.92
CA LYS A 152 21.76 7.35 16.42
C LYS A 152 22.00 6.20 15.45
N TRP A 153 21.32 6.16 14.30
CA TRP A 153 21.56 5.14 13.29
C TRP A 153 22.85 5.46 12.54
N ASP A 154 23.58 4.42 12.15
CA ASP A 154 24.70 4.60 11.23
C ASP A 154 24.19 4.90 9.80
N ALA A 155 25.04 5.53 8.99
CA ALA A 155 24.68 5.96 7.64
C ALA A 155 24.29 4.79 6.72
N GLN A 156 24.86 3.61 6.93
CA GLN A 156 24.56 2.41 6.14
C GLN A 156 23.13 1.93 6.44
N SER A 157 22.74 1.84 7.71
CA SER A 157 21.38 1.45 8.12
C SER A 157 20.31 2.40 7.57
N ILE A 158 20.55 3.71 7.63
CA ILE A 158 19.64 4.72 7.06
C ILE A 158 19.52 4.53 5.55
N SER A 159 20.66 4.33 4.86
CA SER A 159 20.69 4.17 3.41
C SER A 159 19.97 2.90 2.96
N VAL A 160 20.22 1.77 3.63
CA VAL A 160 19.58 0.48 3.32
C VAL A 160 18.07 0.55 3.54
N SER A 161 17.61 1.10 4.67
CA SER A 161 16.18 1.30 4.90
C SER A 161 15.58 2.21 3.82
N GLY A 162 16.21 3.36 3.54
CA GLY A 162 15.74 4.30 2.54
C GLY A 162 15.61 3.68 1.15
N VAL A 163 16.63 2.96 0.68
CA VAL A 163 16.64 2.34 -0.65
C VAL A 163 15.51 1.33 -0.81
N HIS A 164 15.30 0.44 0.16
CA HIS A 164 14.24 -0.55 0.07
C HIS A 164 12.84 0.09 0.08
N HIS A 165 12.64 1.15 0.87
CA HIS A 165 11.39 1.92 0.87
C HIS A 165 11.16 2.71 -0.43
N ILE A 166 12.23 3.21 -1.06
CA ILE A 166 12.16 3.83 -2.39
C ILE A 166 11.70 2.79 -3.42
N VAL A 167 12.30 1.60 -3.43
CA VAL A 167 11.90 0.51 -4.34
C VAL A 167 10.43 0.16 -4.15
N TYR A 168 10.00 -0.03 -2.90
CA TYR A 168 8.61 -0.29 -2.56
C TYR A 168 7.68 0.81 -3.11
N ALA A 169 7.94 2.07 -2.76
CA ALA A 169 7.07 3.19 -3.09
C ALA A 169 6.96 3.44 -4.60
N LEU A 170 8.09 3.36 -5.33
CA LEU A 170 8.12 3.54 -6.78
C LEU A 170 7.40 2.42 -7.51
N VAL A 171 7.66 1.16 -7.15
CA VAL A 171 7.00 0.02 -7.81
C VAL A 171 5.50 0.04 -7.54
N SER A 172 5.07 0.28 -6.29
CA SER A 172 3.65 0.46 -5.99
C SER A 172 3.04 1.65 -6.72
N GLY A 173 3.77 2.76 -6.83
CA GLY A 173 3.34 3.94 -7.58
C GLY A 173 3.07 3.67 -9.04
N VAL A 174 4.05 3.07 -9.73
CA VAL A 174 3.96 2.70 -11.15
C VAL A 174 2.82 1.70 -11.38
N VAL A 175 2.75 0.64 -10.58
CA VAL A 175 1.68 -0.38 -10.73
C VAL A 175 0.31 0.25 -10.53
N PHE A 176 0.14 1.11 -9.51
CA PHE A 176 -1.11 1.80 -9.27
C PHE A 176 -1.51 2.70 -10.46
N ASP A 177 -0.57 3.52 -10.96
CA ASP A 177 -0.83 4.45 -12.05
C ASP A 177 -1.14 3.71 -13.37
N LEU A 178 -0.50 2.56 -13.62
CA LEU A 178 -0.84 1.68 -14.75
C LEU A 178 -2.27 1.10 -14.62
N LEU A 179 -2.63 0.58 -13.45
CA LEU A 179 -3.97 0.04 -13.19
C LEU A 179 -5.08 1.09 -13.23
N LYS A 180 -4.74 2.34 -12.91
CA LYS A 180 -5.68 3.48 -12.97
C LYS A 180 -5.80 4.03 -14.39
N SER A 181 -4.71 4.10 -15.15
CA SER A 181 -4.68 4.62 -16.53
C SER A 181 -5.32 3.67 -17.55
N GLY A 182 -5.33 2.35 -17.31
CA GLY A 182 -6.03 1.36 -18.14
C GLY A 182 -7.56 1.51 -18.18
N ARG A 183 -8.14 2.42 -17.38
CA ARG A 183 -9.56 2.76 -17.43
C ARG A 183 -9.79 3.82 -18.51
N LYS A 184 -10.19 3.40 -19.72
CA LYS A 184 -10.81 4.31 -20.69
C LYS A 184 -12.00 4.98 -19.98
N ARG A 185 -12.00 6.33 -19.95
CA ARG A 185 -13.14 7.11 -19.47
C ARG A 185 -14.27 7.04 -20.47
#